data_AF-A0A5P9D739-F1
#
_entry.id   AF-A0A5P9D739-F1
#
_cell.length_a   1.000
_cell.length_b   1.000
_cell.length_c   1.000
_cell.angle_alpha   90.00
_cell.angle_beta   90.00
_cell.angle_gamma   90.00
#
_symmetry.space_group_name_H-M   'P 1'
#
loop_
_entity.id
_entity.type
_entity.pdbx_description
1 polymer ?
#
loop_
_entity_poly.entity_id
_entity_poly.type
_entity_poly.pdbx_seq_one_letter_code
_entity_poly.pdbx_strand_id
1 'polypeptide(L)'
;MSKTTLAAIVGAGLMVANAGTALAEDSTLVRVSSPHSVSETIDKLSAAVENAGAKVFARIDHAKGGKSVDMEIPDNEVLIFGNPKLGTPIIRDAQAAGLDLPIRVSAIETPDGTIILYRSPVAFAGAHGLPEDHPSVVAMTGALKKLTSKAAE
;
A
#
# COMPACT_ATOMS: atom_id res chain seq x y z
N MET A 1 50.75 62.14 -6.04
CA MET A 1 50.16 61.28 -7.09
C MET A 1 49.26 60.25 -6.43
N SER A 2 48.00 60.25 -6.87
CA SER A 2 46.87 59.47 -6.37
C SER A 2 47.08 57.95 -6.48
N LYS A 3 46.67 57.21 -5.44
CA LYS A 3 46.12 55.86 -5.57
C LYS A 3 44.99 55.67 -4.55
N THR A 4 43.78 56.01 -4.97
CA THR A 4 42.51 55.57 -4.39
C THR A 4 42.35 54.07 -4.61
N THR A 5 42.12 53.30 -3.53
CA THR A 5 41.69 51.90 -3.64
C THR A 5 40.30 51.75 -3.03
N LEU A 6 39.39 51.23 -3.86
CA LEU A 6 37.98 50.95 -3.63
C LEU A 6 37.72 50.01 -2.45
N ALA A 7 36.60 50.27 -1.77
CA ALA A 7 35.96 49.38 -0.82
C ALA A 7 35.39 48.11 -1.48
N ALA A 8 35.45 46.99 -0.76
CA ALA A 8 34.62 45.82 -1.03
C ALA A 8 33.87 45.46 0.27
N ILE A 9 32.58 45.81 0.32
CA ILE A 9 31.66 45.36 1.37
C ILE A 9 31.18 43.96 0.93
N VAL A 10 31.64 42.93 1.63
CA VAL A 10 31.12 41.56 1.46
C VAL A 10 29.80 41.47 2.22
N GLY A 11 28.69 41.49 1.49
CA GLY A 11 27.37 41.17 2.03
C GLY A 11 27.25 39.66 2.24
N ALA A 12 27.20 39.22 3.49
CA ALA A 12 26.87 37.84 3.83
C ALA A 12 25.37 37.62 3.65
N GLY A 13 24.98 37.04 2.51
CA GLY A 13 23.61 36.57 2.27
C GLY A 13 23.32 35.33 3.11
N LEU A 14 22.38 35.44 4.04
CA LEU A 14 21.87 34.34 4.84
C LEU A 14 21.05 33.39 3.95
N MET A 15 21.63 32.25 3.57
CA MET A 15 20.92 31.17 2.86
C MET A 15 19.97 30.49 3.85
N VAL A 16 18.69 30.83 3.80
CA VAL A 16 17.64 30.06 4.48
C VAL A 16 17.41 28.78 3.67
N ALA A 17 18.02 27.68 4.12
CA ALA A 17 17.74 26.37 3.57
C ALA A 17 16.33 25.95 3.99
N ASN A 18 15.40 25.93 3.02
CA ASN A 18 14.10 25.30 3.19
C ASN A 18 14.31 23.78 3.32
N ALA A 19 14.38 23.28 4.55
CA ALA A 19 14.25 21.86 4.81
C ALA A 19 12.79 21.47 4.53
N GLY A 20 12.51 21.06 3.28
CA GLY A 20 11.27 20.37 2.98
C GLY A 20 11.22 19.13 3.88
N THR A 21 10.20 19.03 4.73
CA THR A 21 9.92 17.80 5.46
C THR A 21 9.63 16.72 4.43
N ALA A 22 10.60 15.84 4.19
CA ALA A 22 10.34 14.55 3.58
C ALA A 22 9.33 13.85 4.49
N LEU A 23 8.07 13.77 4.05
CA LEU A 23 7.05 12.99 4.72
C LEU A 23 7.58 11.56 4.72
N ALA A 24 7.84 11.00 5.90
CA ALA A 24 8.25 9.61 6.02
C ALA A 24 7.21 8.74 5.28
N GLU A 25 7.65 7.98 4.28
CA GLU A 25 6.83 6.96 3.63
C GLU A 25 6.19 6.10 4.73
N ASP A 26 4.85 6.07 4.75
CA ASP A 26 4.08 5.31 5.72
C ASP A 26 4.39 3.81 5.57
N SER A 27 5.31 3.31 6.41
CA SER A 27 5.77 1.92 6.40
C SER A 27 4.67 0.91 6.72
N THR A 28 3.48 1.36 7.10
CA THR A 28 2.33 0.50 7.39
C THR A 28 1.56 0.08 6.15
N LEU A 29 1.73 0.79 5.02
CA LEU A 29 1.04 0.53 3.76
C LEU A 29 2.04 0.21 2.65
N VAL A 30 1.71 -0.79 1.83
CA VAL A 30 2.42 -1.08 0.59
C VAL A 30 1.62 -0.51 -0.57
N ARG A 31 2.30 0.16 -1.50
CA ARG A 31 1.76 0.74 -2.73
C ARG A 31 2.47 0.12 -3.94
N VAL A 32 1.70 -0.29 -4.94
CA VAL A 32 2.22 -0.83 -6.21
C VAL A 32 1.47 -0.15 -7.36
N SER A 33 2.19 0.54 -8.23
CA SER A 33 1.60 1.13 -9.44
C SER A 33 1.17 0.05 -10.41
N SER A 34 -0.01 0.21 -11.00
CA SER A 34 -0.54 -0.64 -12.07
C SER A 34 -0.75 0.21 -13.33
N PRO A 35 -0.32 -0.26 -14.52
CA PRO A 35 -0.59 0.42 -15.78
C PRO A 35 -2.04 0.20 -16.26
N HIS A 36 -2.82 -0.63 -15.57
CA HIS A 36 -4.17 -1.03 -15.94
C HIS A 36 -5.23 -0.18 -15.21
N SER A 37 -6.49 -0.27 -15.63
CA SER A 37 -7.61 0.32 -14.87
C SER A 37 -7.77 -0.34 -13.49
N VAL A 38 -8.51 0.29 -12.57
CA VAL A 38 -8.84 -0.29 -11.26
C VAL A 38 -9.50 -1.67 -11.41
N SER A 39 -10.52 -1.76 -12.26
CA SER A 39 -11.27 -3.01 -12.44
C SER A 39 -10.42 -4.12 -13.06
N GLU A 40 -9.63 -3.79 -14.10
CA GLU A 40 -8.70 -4.76 -14.72
C GLU A 40 -7.60 -5.22 -13.75
N THR A 41 -7.10 -4.31 -12.92
CA THR A 41 -6.11 -4.63 -11.88
C THR A 41 -6.68 -5.62 -10.86
N ILE A 42 -7.94 -5.44 -10.43
CA ILE A 42 -8.61 -6.37 -9.53
C ILE A 42 -8.91 -7.71 -10.20
N ASP A 43 -9.29 -7.72 -11.49
CA ASP A 43 -9.47 -8.96 -12.25
C ASP A 43 -8.18 -9.78 -12.31
N LYS A 44 -7.06 -9.13 -12.67
CA LYS A 44 -5.74 -9.76 -12.70
C LYS A 44 -5.31 -10.25 -11.33
N LEU A 45 -5.56 -9.47 -10.26
CA LEU A 45 -5.27 -9.88 -8.90
C LEU A 45 -6.10 -11.10 -8.49
N SER A 46 -7.41 -11.11 -8.79
CA SER A 46 -8.30 -12.24 -8.53
C SER A 46 -7.79 -13.51 -9.20
N ALA A 47 -7.45 -13.43 -10.49
CA ALA A 47 -6.88 -14.54 -11.23
C ALA A 47 -5.54 -15.02 -10.63
N ALA A 48 -4.65 -14.09 -10.24
CA ALA A 48 -3.39 -14.45 -9.61
C ALA A 48 -3.59 -15.17 -8.26
N VAL A 49 -4.56 -14.71 -7.47
CA VAL A 49 -4.93 -15.31 -6.17
C VAL A 49 -5.45 -16.74 -6.35
N GLU A 50 -6.39 -16.95 -7.26
CA GLU A 50 -6.99 -18.26 -7.52
C GLU A 50 -5.97 -19.24 -8.11
N ASN A 51 -5.13 -18.79 -9.04
CA ASN A 51 -4.03 -19.59 -9.60
C ASN A 51 -2.97 -19.98 -8.55
N ALA A 52 -2.82 -19.18 -7.49
CA ALA A 52 -1.96 -19.51 -6.36
C ALA A 52 -2.62 -20.47 -5.35
N GLY A 53 -3.85 -20.93 -5.61
CA GLY A 53 -4.61 -21.83 -4.74
C GLY A 53 -5.19 -21.16 -3.48
N ALA A 54 -5.25 -19.82 -3.46
CA ALA A 54 -5.97 -19.08 -2.44
C ALA A 54 -7.43 -18.86 -2.87
N LYS A 55 -8.30 -18.55 -1.91
CA LYS A 55 -9.73 -18.31 -2.14
C LYS A 55 -10.02 -16.82 -2.14
N VAL A 56 -10.72 -16.34 -3.17
CA VAL A 56 -11.41 -15.05 -3.15
C VAL A 56 -12.70 -15.20 -2.35
N PHE A 57 -12.87 -14.37 -1.33
CA PHE A 57 -14.03 -14.36 -0.45
C PHE A 57 -15.05 -13.29 -0.86
N ALA A 58 -14.55 -12.12 -1.25
CA ALA A 58 -15.40 -11.02 -1.68
C ALA A 58 -14.64 -10.07 -2.60
N ARG A 59 -15.39 -9.39 -3.45
CA ARG A 59 -14.98 -8.21 -4.20
C ARG A 59 -15.97 -7.10 -3.88
N ILE A 60 -15.47 -5.93 -3.53
CA ILE A 60 -16.27 -4.78 -3.11
C ILE A 60 -15.94 -3.63 -4.04
N ASP A 61 -16.95 -3.06 -4.67
CA ASP A 61 -16.84 -1.86 -5.50
C ASP A 61 -17.38 -0.68 -4.69
N HIS A 62 -16.47 0.11 -4.12
CA HIS A 62 -16.81 1.26 -3.31
C HIS A 62 -17.36 2.41 -4.16
N ALA A 63 -16.90 2.57 -5.41
CA ALA A 63 -17.41 3.59 -6.32
C ALA A 63 -18.88 3.34 -6.67
N LYS A 64 -19.25 2.08 -6.94
CA LYS A 64 -20.66 1.66 -7.08
C LYS A 64 -21.45 1.85 -5.79
N GLY A 65 -20.85 1.58 -4.63
CA GLY A 65 -21.44 1.86 -3.33
C GLY A 65 -21.81 3.34 -3.15
N GLY A 66 -20.87 4.25 -3.44
CA GLY A 66 -21.11 5.69 -3.40
C GLY A 66 -22.23 6.12 -4.36
N LYS A 67 -22.20 5.63 -5.60
CA LYS A 67 -23.24 5.92 -6.60
C LYS A 67 -24.64 5.53 -6.15
N SER A 68 -24.76 4.47 -5.34
CA SER A 68 -26.07 4.04 -4.79
C SER A 68 -26.69 5.02 -3.79
N VAL A 69 -25.91 5.98 -3.31
CA VAL A 69 -26.34 7.05 -2.38
C VAL A 69 -26.03 8.45 -2.94
N ASP A 70 -25.99 8.58 -4.28
CA ASP A 70 -25.76 9.83 -5.00
C ASP A 70 -24.42 10.54 -4.65
N MET A 71 -23.40 9.76 -4.26
CA MET A 71 -22.05 10.26 -3.98
C MET A 71 -21.02 9.68 -4.96
N GLU A 72 -20.26 10.55 -5.62
CA GLU A 72 -19.18 10.11 -6.52
C GLU A 72 -17.83 10.09 -5.80
N ILE A 73 -17.09 9.00 -5.99
CA ILE A 73 -15.69 8.87 -5.63
C ILE A 73 -14.92 8.31 -6.85
N PRO A 74 -13.60 8.54 -6.96
CA PRO A 74 -12.77 7.86 -7.97
C PRO A 74 -12.90 6.34 -7.88
N ASP A 75 -12.56 5.64 -8.96
CA ASP A 75 -12.69 4.18 -9.00
C ASP A 75 -11.91 3.55 -7.83
N ASN A 76 -12.60 2.70 -7.06
CA ASN A 76 -12.07 2.10 -5.86
C ASN A 76 -12.71 0.74 -5.65
N GLU A 77 -11.89 -0.29 -5.72
CA GLU A 77 -12.31 -1.66 -5.50
C GLU A 77 -11.41 -2.35 -4.47
N VAL A 78 -11.98 -3.29 -3.71
CA VAL A 78 -11.29 -4.12 -2.72
C VAL A 78 -11.53 -5.59 -3.03
N LEU A 79 -10.44 -6.35 -3.11
CA LEU A 79 -10.46 -7.80 -3.14
C LEU A 79 -10.11 -8.36 -1.77
N ILE A 80 -10.97 -9.24 -1.26
CA ILE A 80 -10.80 -9.92 0.02
C ILE A 80 -10.51 -11.39 -0.27
N PHE A 81 -9.33 -11.87 0.14
CA PHE A 81 -8.90 -13.23 -0.16
C PHE A 81 -7.98 -13.81 0.92
N GLY A 82 -7.85 -15.14 0.95
CA GLY A 82 -7.02 -15.80 1.93
C GLY A 82 -6.68 -17.24 1.62
N ASN A 83 -5.66 -17.73 2.32
CA ASN A 83 -5.26 -19.12 2.33
C ASN A 83 -5.24 -19.60 3.80
N PRO A 84 -6.12 -20.54 4.21
CA PRO A 84 -6.13 -21.06 5.58
C PRO A 84 -4.78 -21.61 6.06
N LYS A 85 -3.93 -22.13 5.15
CA LYS A 85 -2.57 -22.58 5.51
C LYS A 85 -1.69 -21.47 6.05
N LEU A 86 -1.96 -20.22 5.69
CA LEU A 86 -1.25 -19.03 6.21
C LEU A 86 -2.03 -18.35 7.33
N GLY A 87 -3.34 -18.19 7.18
CA GLY A 87 -4.17 -17.44 8.13
C GLY A 87 -4.48 -18.17 9.44
N THR A 88 -4.71 -19.49 9.41
CA THR A 88 -5.12 -20.23 10.62
C THR A 88 -4.02 -20.27 11.69
N PRO A 89 -2.72 -20.48 11.38
CA PRO A 89 -1.66 -20.38 12.38
C PRO A 89 -1.60 -19.00 13.05
N ILE A 90 -1.77 -17.93 12.27
CA ILE A 90 -1.81 -16.55 12.77
C ILE A 90 -2.96 -16.37 13.77
N ILE A 91 -4.18 -16.83 13.42
CA ILE A 91 -5.35 -16.73 14.31
C ILE A 91 -5.16 -17.57 15.58
N ARG A 92 -4.53 -18.75 15.47
CA ARG A 92 -4.24 -19.58 16.65
C ARG A 92 -3.30 -18.85 17.62
N ASP A 93 -2.28 -18.18 17.10
CA ASP A 93 -1.22 -17.55 17.90
C ASP A 93 -1.61 -16.13 18.34
N ALA A 94 -2.51 -15.47 17.60
CA ALA A 94 -3.12 -14.18 17.95
C ALA A 94 -4.60 -14.15 17.54
N GLN A 95 -5.50 -14.56 18.44
CA GLN A 95 -6.94 -14.75 18.15
C GLN A 95 -7.63 -13.51 17.55
N ALA A 96 -7.26 -12.31 18.02
CA ALA A 96 -7.82 -11.06 17.52
C ALA A 96 -7.48 -10.78 16.04
N ALA A 97 -6.44 -11.42 15.48
CA ALA A 97 -6.10 -11.33 14.06
C ALA A 97 -7.21 -11.86 13.14
N GLY A 98 -8.14 -12.67 13.67
CA GLY A 98 -9.33 -13.10 12.94
C GLY A 98 -10.30 -11.96 12.56
N LEU A 99 -10.19 -10.78 13.19
CA LEU A 99 -10.96 -9.59 12.79
C LEU A 99 -10.43 -8.95 11.50
N ASP A 100 -9.14 -9.10 11.25
CA ASP A 100 -8.44 -8.48 10.12
C ASP A 100 -8.09 -9.47 9.00
N LEU A 101 -8.35 -10.77 9.23
CA LEU A 101 -8.26 -11.85 8.24
C LEU A 101 -9.66 -12.26 7.76
N PRO A 102 -9.83 -12.64 6.47
CA PRO A 102 -8.84 -12.67 5.38
C PRO A 102 -8.29 -11.30 4.98
N ILE A 103 -7.15 -11.30 4.26
CA ILE A 103 -6.46 -10.06 3.85
C ILE A 103 -7.32 -9.28 2.84
N ARG A 104 -7.20 -7.96 2.90
CA ARG A 104 -7.79 -6.99 1.96
C ARG A 104 -6.69 -6.34 1.12
N VAL A 105 -6.87 -6.32 -0.19
CA VAL A 105 -6.05 -5.54 -1.13
C VAL A 105 -6.98 -4.67 -1.96
N SER A 106 -6.67 -3.38 -2.07
CA SER A 106 -7.46 -2.43 -2.85
C SER A 106 -6.73 -2.04 -4.12
N ALA A 107 -7.47 -1.73 -5.18
CA ALA A 107 -6.99 -0.94 -6.29
C ALA A 107 -7.79 0.37 -6.31
N ILE A 108 -7.07 1.49 -6.42
CA ILE A 108 -7.66 2.83 -6.39
C ILE A 108 -7.17 3.65 -7.58
N GLU A 109 -8.03 4.50 -8.11
CA GLU A 109 -7.67 5.52 -9.08
C GLU A 109 -7.05 6.72 -8.36
N THR A 110 -5.94 7.20 -8.92
CA THR A 110 -5.23 8.41 -8.47
C THR A 110 -4.92 9.28 -9.68
N PRO A 111 -4.52 10.56 -9.49
CA PRO A 111 -4.11 11.42 -10.61
C PRO A 111 -2.97 10.85 -11.46
N ASP A 112 -2.13 9.98 -10.88
CA ASP A 112 -0.97 9.37 -11.55
C ASP A 112 -1.29 7.97 -12.12
N GLY A 113 -2.55 7.53 -12.04
CA GLY A 113 -3.02 6.22 -12.49
C GLY A 113 -3.47 5.30 -11.36
N THR A 114 -3.57 4.00 -11.65
CA THR A 114 -4.07 3.01 -10.68
C THR A 114 -2.98 2.61 -9.68
N ILE A 115 -3.30 2.64 -8.39
CA ILE A 115 -2.43 2.15 -7.31
C ILE A 115 -3.10 0.96 -6.62
N ILE A 116 -2.36 -0.14 -6.49
CA ILE A 116 -2.70 -1.24 -5.59
C ILE A 116 -2.21 -0.88 -4.19
N LEU A 117 -3.09 -0.98 -3.18
CA LEU A 117 -2.82 -0.62 -1.79
C LEU A 117 -3.18 -1.79 -0.85
N TYR A 118 -2.31 -2.09 0.10
CA TYR A 118 -2.63 -3.03 1.20
C TYR A 118 -1.79 -2.73 2.44
N ARG A 119 -2.25 -3.22 3.61
CA ARG A 119 -1.48 -3.13 4.85
C ARG A 119 -0.27 -4.07 4.78
N SER A 120 0.91 -3.53 5.09
CA SER A 120 2.14 -4.31 5.20
C SER A 120 1.95 -5.47 6.20
N PRO A 121 2.35 -6.71 5.87
CA PRO A 121 2.24 -7.82 6.81
C PRO A 121 3.04 -7.62 8.10
N VAL A 122 4.11 -6.82 8.06
CA VAL A 122 4.89 -6.44 9.25
C VAL A 122 4.05 -5.56 10.17
N ALA A 123 3.39 -4.53 9.62
CA ALA A 123 2.50 -3.67 10.39
C ALA A 123 1.26 -4.43 10.91
N PHE A 124 0.73 -5.38 10.12
CA PHE A 124 -0.30 -6.31 10.56
C PHE A 124 0.17 -7.17 11.74
N ALA A 125 1.37 -7.75 11.68
CA ALA A 125 1.93 -8.55 12.76
C ALA A 125 2.10 -7.73 14.04
N GLY A 126 2.67 -6.53 13.93
CA GLY A 126 2.81 -5.60 15.05
C GLY A 126 1.48 -5.24 15.70
N ALA A 127 0.42 -5.02 14.91
CA ALA A 127 -0.92 -4.72 15.42
C ALA A 127 -1.56 -5.87 16.22
N HIS A 128 -1.09 -7.10 16.02
CA HIS A 128 -1.59 -8.29 16.71
C HIS A 128 -0.58 -8.90 17.70
N GLY A 129 0.53 -8.20 17.98
CA GLY A 129 1.56 -8.68 18.92
C GLY A 129 2.34 -9.90 18.42
N LEU A 130 2.39 -10.13 17.11
CA LEU A 130 3.14 -11.22 16.50
C LEU A 130 4.56 -10.77 16.13
N PRO A 131 5.56 -11.65 16.23
CA PRO A 131 6.90 -11.39 15.70
C PRO A 131 6.85 -11.14 14.18
N GLU A 132 7.68 -10.21 13.69
CA GLU A 132 7.78 -9.93 12.25
C GLU A 132 8.27 -11.16 11.45
N ASP A 133 9.09 -12.00 12.08
CA ASP A 133 9.63 -13.24 11.53
C ASP A 133 8.71 -14.46 11.76
N HIS A 134 7.48 -14.26 12.24
CA HIS A 134 6.49 -15.32 12.34
C HIS A 134 6.35 -16.02 10.96
N PRO A 135 6.49 -17.35 10.86
CA PRO A 135 6.61 -18.04 9.56
C PRO A 135 5.47 -17.74 8.58
N SER A 136 4.23 -17.66 9.07
CA SER A 136 3.07 -17.31 8.24
C SER A 136 3.05 -15.84 7.82
N VAL A 137 3.63 -14.93 8.60
CA VAL A 137 3.75 -13.50 8.24
C VAL A 137 4.79 -13.35 7.13
N VAL A 138 5.94 -14.01 7.25
CA VAL A 138 6.97 -14.03 6.19
C VAL A 138 6.42 -14.60 4.89
N ALA A 139 5.71 -15.73 4.96
CA ALA A 139 5.07 -16.34 3.80
C ALA A 139 3.99 -15.43 3.18
N MET A 140 3.20 -14.74 4.01
CA MET A 140 2.21 -13.76 3.57
C MET A 140 2.86 -12.57 2.85
N THR A 141 3.98 -12.05 3.34
CA THR A 141 4.77 -10.99 2.68
C THR A 141 5.21 -11.40 1.29
N GLY A 142 5.80 -12.59 1.14
CA GLY A 142 6.22 -13.10 -0.16
C GLY A 142 5.03 -13.31 -1.12
N ALA A 143 3.93 -13.86 -0.61
CA ALA A 143 2.72 -14.10 -1.39
C ALA A 143 2.10 -12.79 -1.90
N LEU A 144 1.87 -11.81 -1.02
CA LEU A 144 1.28 -10.53 -1.40
C LEU A 144 2.13 -9.80 -2.42
N LYS A 145 3.45 -9.71 -2.20
CA LYS A 145 4.38 -9.12 -3.18
C LYS A 145 4.22 -9.76 -4.56
N LYS A 146 4.26 -11.10 -4.64
CA LYS A 146 4.13 -11.83 -5.91
C LYS A 146 2.77 -11.61 -6.59
N LEU A 147 1.69 -11.68 -5.82
CA LEU A 147 0.33 -11.52 -6.32
C LEU A 147 0.10 -10.10 -6.86
N THR A 148 0.51 -9.07 -6.11
CA THR A 148 0.33 -7.68 -6.54
C THR A 148 1.25 -7.29 -7.67
N SER A 149 2.49 -7.81 -7.72
CA SER A 149 3.34 -7.65 -8.90
C SER A 149 2.70 -8.29 -10.13
N LYS A 150 2.15 -9.49 -10.00
CA LYS A 150 1.49 -10.17 -11.13
C LYS A 150 0.25 -9.42 -11.64
N ALA A 151 -0.47 -8.76 -10.75
CA ALA A 151 -1.63 -7.94 -11.10
C ALA A 151 -1.24 -6.64 -11.84
N ALA A 152 -0.03 -6.13 -11.59
CA ALA A 152 0.51 -4.92 -12.19
C ALA A 152 1.35 -5.17 -13.48
N GLU A 153 1.58 -6.43 -13.85
CA GLU A 153 2.16 -6.84 -15.15
C GLU A 153 1.13 -6.74 -16.28
#